data_AF-A0A5C3MXG9-F1
#
_entry.id   AF-A0A5C3MXG9-F1
#
_cell.length_a   1.000
_cell.length_b   1.000
_cell.length_c   1.000
_cell.angle_alpha   90.00
_cell.angle_beta   90.00
_cell.angle_gamma   90.00
#
_symmetry.space_group_name_H-M   'P 1'
#
loop_
_entity.id
_entity.type
_entity.pdbx_description
1 polymer ?
#
loop_
_entity_poly.entity_id
_entity_poly.type
_entity_poly.pdbx_seq_one_letter_code
_entity_poly.pdbx_strand_id
1 'polypeptide(L)'
;FNSLLSLDTNTETICKPSRFIVLWSVSKDFGLSQARVAVAAVPENPVLKDALTSLSMSFRISSLVNSFFVAILSAGHPAPEQVTESGSRTTGLVGWFVEANMLRLYQAKERLWCWCTRHDIAWLEADAGQ
;
A
#
# COMPACT_ATOMS: atom_id res chain seq x y z
N PHE A 1 -9.53 4.60 -1.80
CA PHE A 1 -8.74 3.92 -2.84
C PHE A 1 -9.70 3.28 -3.83
N ASN A 2 -10.08 4.00 -4.89
CA ASN A 2 -10.78 3.38 -6.03
C ASN A 2 -9.69 2.72 -6.87
N SER A 3 -9.45 1.44 -6.58
CA SER A 3 -8.45 0.65 -7.28
C SER A 3 -8.75 0.64 -8.78
N LEU A 4 -7.72 0.69 -9.63
CA LEU A 4 -7.79 0.31 -11.05
C LEU A 4 -8.38 -1.10 -11.27
N LEU A 5 -8.53 -1.88 -10.19
CA LEU A 5 -9.27 -3.15 -10.13
C LEU A 5 -10.80 -3.01 -10.03
N SER A 6 -11.35 -1.80 -10.06
CA SER A 6 -12.80 -1.54 -10.03
C SER A 6 -13.44 -1.52 -11.42
N LEU A 7 -12.67 -1.74 -12.49
CA LEU A 7 -13.19 -1.90 -13.84
C LEU A 7 -13.78 -3.30 -13.98
N ASP A 8 -14.95 -3.42 -14.60
CA ASP A 8 -15.51 -4.74 -14.92
C ASP A 8 -14.68 -5.36 -16.03
N THR A 9 -13.82 -6.28 -15.64
CA THR A 9 -12.80 -6.86 -16.51
C THR A 9 -13.38 -7.67 -17.67
N ASN A 10 -14.65 -8.07 -17.57
CA ASN A 10 -15.35 -8.80 -18.62
C ASN A 10 -16.02 -7.89 -19.67
N THR A 11 -16.29 -6.62 -19.34
CA THR A 11 -17.04 -5.71 -20.21
C THR A 11 -16.25 -4.46 -20.62
N GLU A 12 -15.30 -4.02 -19.81
CA GLU A 12 -14.64 -2.71 -19.95
C GLU A 12 -13.15 -2.78 -20.34
N THR A 13 -12.53 -3.96 -20.40
CA THR A 13 -11.08 -4.06 -20.64
C THR A 13 -10.67 -5.21 -21.58
N ILE A 14 -9.71 -4.95 -22.47
CA ILE A 14 -9.03 -5.99 -23.29
C ILE A 14 -8.10 -6.86 -22.41
N CYS A 15 -7.80 -6.38 -21.21
CA CYS A 15 -6.82 -6.99 -20.33
C CYS A 15 -7.44 -8.13 -19.53
N LYS A 16 -6.93 -9.35 -19.73
CA LYS A 16 -7.38 -10.52 -18.97
C LYS A 16 -6.92 -10.42 -17.50
N PRO A 17 -7.85 -10.53 -16.51
CA PRO A 17 -7.53 -10.52 -15.06
C PRO A 17 -6.40 -11.47 -14.67
N SER A 18 -6.35 -12.64 -15.31
CA SER A 18 -5.36 -13.69 -15.10
C SER A 18 -3.91 -13.28 -15.41
N ARG A 19 -3.70 -12.11 -16.02
CA ARG A 19 -2.39 -11.54 -16.33
C ARG A 19 -1.94 -10.46 -15.34
N PHE A 20 -2.81 -10.06 -14.42
CA PHE A 20 -2.48 -9.05 -13.42
C PHE A 20 -1.90 -9.67 -12.16
N ILE A 21 -0.84 -9.04 -11.67
CA ILE A 21 -0.19 -9.37 -10.41
C ILE A 21 0.06 -8.03 -9.72
N VAL A 22 -0.39 -7.91 -8.48
CA VAL A 22 -0.08 -6.74 -7.66
C VAL A 22 1.04 -7.12 -6.71
N LEU A 23 2.16 -6.40 -6.81
CA LEU A 23 3.30 -6.56 -5.93
C LEU A 23 3.33 -5.40 -4.94
N TRP A 24 3.50 -5.71 -3.67
CA TRP A 24 3.58 -4.71 -2.60
C TRP A 24 4.64 -5.11 -1.58
N SER A 25 5.25 -4.11 -0.91
CA SER A 25 6.23 -4.34 0.15
C SER A 25 6.17 -3.23 1.20
N VAL A 26 6.42 -3.61 2.45
CA VAL A 26 6.50 -2.68 3.60
C VAL A 26 7.73 -1.76 3.53
N SER A 27 8.67 -2.03 2.63
CA SER A 27 10.00 -1.41 2.62
C SER A 27 9.98 0.10 2.45
N LYS A 28 9.01 0.62 1.67
CA LYS A 28 8.91 2.03 1.32
C LYS A 28 7.83 2.73 2.15
N ASP A 29 6.67 2.11 2.29
CA ASP A 29 5.54 2.71 3.00
C ASP A 29 5.78 2.79 4.51
N PHE A 30 6.42 1.77 5.10
CA PHE A 30 6.75 1.73 6.53
C PHE A 30 8.21 2.06 6.83
N GLY A 31 9.05 2.26 5.80
CA GLY A 31 10.51 2.41 5.98
C GLY A 31 11.20 1.14 6.49
N LEU A 32 10.55 -0.03 6.43
CA LEU A 32 11.02 -1.27 7.04
C LEU A 32 11.71 -2.19 6.03
N SER A 33 12.72 -1.67 5.30
CA SER A 33 13.42 -2.44 4.26
C SER A 33 14.10 -3.71 4.78
N GLN A 34 14.55 -3.70 6.04
CA GLN A 34 15.18 -4.86 6.68
C GLN A 34 14.19 -5.94 7.11
N ALA A 35 12.89 -5.64 7.17
CA ALA A 35 11.86 -6.62 7.49
C ALA A 35 11.65 -7.63 6.36
N ARG A 36 12.09 -7.32 5.13
CA ARG A 36 12.03 -8.18 3.93
C ARG A 36 10.64 -8.79 3.70
N VAL A 37 9.59 -8.00 3.93
CA VAL A 37 8.21 -8.39 3.66
C VAL A 37 7.80 -7.91 2.28
N ALA A 38 7.38 -8.85 1.44
CA ALA A 38 6.77 -8.58 0.15
C ALA A 38 5.53 -9.47 -0.01
N VAL A 39 4.52 -8.96 -0.69
CA VAL A 39 3.25 -9.62 -0.95
C VAL A 39 2.98 -9.58 -2.45
N ALA A 40 2.56 -10.72 -2.99
CA ALA A 40 2.05 -10.82 -4.34
C ALA A 40 0.56 -11.21 -4.27
N ALA A 41 -0.32 -10.33 -4.73
CA ALA A 41 -1.73 -10.64 -4.90
C ALA A 41 -1.98 -11.07 -6.36
N VAL A 42 -2.47 -12.30 -6.52
CA VAL A 42 -2.76 -12.95 -7.80
C VAL A 42 -4.25 -13.31 -7.83
N PRO A 43 -5.11 -12.47 -8.45
CA PRO A 43 -6.56 -12.63 -8.35
C PRO A 43 -7.11 -13.84 -9.12
N GLU A 44 -6.71 -14.03 -10.39
CA GLU A 44 -7.35 -14.99 -11.30
C GLU A 44 -6.35 -15.88 -12.06
N ASN A 45 -5.28 -16.32 -11.40
CA ASN A 45 -4.32 -17.25 -12.00
C ASN A 45 -3.81 -18.29 -10.98
N PRO A 46 -4.49 -19.44 -10.85
CA PRO A 46 -4.14 -20.45 -9.86
C PRO A 46 -2.76 -21.06 -10.13
N VAL A 47 -2.40 -21.31 -11.40
CA VAL A 47 -1.09 -21.88 -11.77
C VAL A 47 0.05 -20.97 -11.31
N LEU A 48 -0.08 -19.67 -11.53
CA LEU A 48 0.91 -18.70 -11.07
C LEU A 48 0.93 -18.59 -9.55
N LYS A 49 -0.25 -18.57 -8.90
CA LYS A 49 -0.36 -18.53 -7.44
C LYS A 49 0.35 -19.72 -6.80
N ASP A 50 0.19 -20.92 -7.35
CA ASP A 50 0.84 -22.13 -6.86
C ASP A 50 2.36 -22.04 -7.04
N ALA A 51 2.82 -21.62 -8.23
CA ALA A 51 4.25 -21.44 -8.49
C ALA A 51 4.90 -20.42 -7.54
N LEU A 52 4.25 -19.27 -7.30
CA LEU A 52 4.72 -18.26 -6.35
C LEU A 52 4.66 -18.75 -4.90
N THR A 53 3.66 -19.55 -4.56
CA THR A 53 3.55 -20.17 -3.23
C THR A 53 4.71 -21.13 -3.00
N SER A 54 5.04 -21.99 -3.98
CA SER A 54 6.21 -22.85 -3.92
C SER A 54 7.51 -22.05 -3.79
N LEU A 55 7.67 -20.97 -4.55
CA LEU A 55 8.84 -20.09 -4.45
C LEU A 55 8.97 -19.42 -3.07
N SER A 56 7.84 -18.98 -2.49
CA SER A 56 7.83 -18.30 -1.19
C SER A 56 8.32 -19.20 -0.05
N MET A 57 8.27 -20.52 -0.20
CA MET A 57 8.83 -21.45 0.79
C MET A 57 10.35 -21.28 0.97
N SER A 58 11.06 -20.80 -0.05
CA SER A 58 12.50 -20.50 0.02
C SER A 58 12.79 -19.14 0.67
N PHE A 59 11.80 -18.25 0.76
CA PHE A 59 11.94 -16.87 1.23
C PHE A 59 10.93 -16.55 2.33
N ARG A 60 10.84 -17.43 3.34
CA ARG A 60 9.87 -17.27 4.41
C ARG A 60 10.10 -15.98 5.20
N ILE A 61 9.02 -15.26 5.44
CA ILE A 61 8.99 -14.12 6.34
C ILE A 61 9.23 -14.64 7.77
N SER A 62 10.01 -13.90 8.56
CA SER A 62 10.21 -14.20 9.98
C SER A 62 8.86 -14.23 10.71
N SER A 63 8.65 -15.23 11.55
CA SER A 63 7.40 -15.37 12.34
C SER A 63 7.13 -14.14 13.21
N LEU A 64 8.16 -13.51 13.77
CA LEU A 64 8.05 -12.29 14.54
C LEU A 64 7.50 -11.12 13.71
N VAL A 65 8.04 -10.95 12.50
CA VAL A 65 7.61 -9.90 11.57
C VAL A 65 6.17 -10.16 11.11
N ASN A 66 5.84 -11.43 10.83
CA ASN A 66 4.47 -11.82 10.50
C ASN A 66 3.50 -11.48 11.63
N SER A 67 3.79 -11.87 12.88
CA SER A 67 2.94 -11.57 14.03
C SER A 67 2.78 -10.06 14.26
N PHE A 68 3.84 -9.28 14.08
CA PHE A 68 3.79 -7.83 14.17
C PHE A 68 2.82 -7.21 13.16
N PHE A 69 2.94 -7.58 11.87
CA PHE A 69 2.06 -7.05 10.83
C PHE A 69 0.63 -7.56 10.99
N VAL A 70 0.42 -8.82 11.40
CA VAL A 70 -0.92 -9.33 11.73
C VAL A 70 -1.55 -8.49 12.83
N ALA A 71 -0.82 -8.19 13.92
CA ALA A 71 -1.35 -7.38 15.02
C ALA A 71 -1.71 -5.95 14.57
N ILE A 72 -0.82 -5.29 13.82
CA ILE A 72 -1.04 -3.91 13.34
C ILE A 72 -2.20 -3.83 12.36
N LEU A 73 -2.23 -4.72 11.37
CA LEU A 73 -3.25 -4.69 10.33
C LEU A 73 -4.62 -5.11 10.89
N SER A 74 -4.66 -6.05 11.84
CA SER A 74 -5.90 -6.46 12.51
C SER A 74 -6.42 -5.39 13.47
N ALA A 75 -5.55 -4.62 14.13
CA ALA A 75 -5.94 -3.45 14.92
C ALA A 75 -6.49 -2.30 14.08
N GLY A 76 -6.27 -2.34 12.75
CA GLY A 76 -6.81 -1.40 11.78
C GLY A 76 -8.19 -1.77 11.22
N HIS A 77 -8.75 -2.94 11.55
CA HIS A 77 -10.12 -3.27 11.18
C HIS A 77 -11.09 -2.57 12.16
N PRO A 78 -11.80 -1.50 11.75
CA PRO A 78 -12.92 -1.05 12.56
C PRO A 78 -13.95 -2.20 12.60
N ALA A 79 -14.47 -2.49 13.79
CA ALA A 79 -15.81 -3.06 13.89
C ALA A 79 -16.76 -2.22 13.00
N PRO A 80 -17.80 -2.81 12.40
CA PRO A 80 -18.67 -2.13 11.44
C PRO A 80 -19.05 -0.74 11.93
N GLU A 81 -18.73 0.26 11.10
CA GLU A 81 -18.97 1.69 11.20
C GLU A 81 -19.79 2.14 12.43
N GLN A 82 -19.10 2.54 13.51
CA GLN A 82 -19.74 3.41 14.49
C GLN A 82 -19.58 4.87 14.03
N VAL A 83 -20.57 5.34 13.29
CA VAL A 83 -20.81 6.77 13.06
C VAL A 83 -21.11 7.38 14.43
N THR A 84 -20.15 8.10 15.00
CA THR A 84 -20.46 8.98 16.14
C THR A 84 -21.20 10.21 15.60
N GLU A 85 -22.20 10.69 16.35
CA GLU A 85 -23.11 11.80 15.99
C GLU A 85 -22.40 13.13 15.64
N SER A 86 -21.08 13.22 15.80
CA SER A 86 -20.25 14.39 15.53
C SER A 86 -19.56 14.39 14.15
N GLY A 87 -19.85 13.44 13.25
CA GLY A 87 -19.29 13.42 11.89
C GLY A 87 -17.78 13.14 11.80
N SER A 88 -17.14 12.78 12.92
CA SER A 88 -15.71 12.47 12.97
C SER A 88 -15.48 10.99 12.67
N ARG A 89 -14.81 10.70 11.56
CA ARG A 89 -14.36 9.34 11.21
C ARG A 89 -13.23 8.93 12.15
N THR A 90 -13.48 7.98 13.03
CA THR A 90 -12.41 7.32 13.80
C THR A 90 -11.62 6.41 12.87
N THR A 91 -10.49 6.92 12.35
CA THR A 91 -9.54 6.13 11.59
C THR A 91 -8.84 5.15 12.52
N GLY A 92 -8.93 3.84 12.26
CA GLY A 92 -8.13 2.83 12.97
C GLY A 92 -6.63 3.12 12.83
N LEU A 93 -5.78 2.41 13.58
CA LEU A 93 -4.33 2.66 13.63
C LEU A 93 -3.68 2.77 12.24
N VAL A 94 -4.08 1.89 11.31
CA VAL A 94 -3.61 1.89 9.92
C VAL A 94 -4.09 3.14 9.17
N GLY A 95 -5.35 3.55 9.34
CA GLY A 95 -5.89 4.75 8.72
C GLY A 95 -5.16 6.01 9.19
N TRP A 96 -4.97 6.14 10.50
CA TRP A 96 -4.15 7.22 11.07
C TRP A 96 -2.72 7.21 10.52
N PHE A 97 -2.10 6.03 10.44
CA PHE A 97 -0.74 5.89 9.93
C PHE A 97 -0.64 6.38 8.47
N VAL A 98 -1.57 5.96 7.61
CA VAL A 98 -1.60 6.38 6.20
C VAL A 98 -1.76 7.89 6.08
N GLU A 99 -2.74 8.47 6.77
CA GLU A 99 -2.99 9.92 6.73
C GLU A 99 -1.81 10.73 7.26
N ALA A 100 -1.26 10.33 8.41
CA ALA A 100 -0.09 11.00 8.98
C ALA A 100 1.14 10.87 8.08
N ASN A 101 1.34 9.72 7.43
CA ASN A 101 2.47 9.52 6.52
C ASN A 101 2.31 10.32 5.22
N MET A 102 1.11 10.37 4.63
CA MET A 102 0.80 11.21 3.47
C MET A 102 1.09 12.69 3.77
N LEU A 103 0.63 13.20 4.91
CA LEU A 103 0.87 14.58 5.31
C LEU A 103 2.38 14.89 5.46
N ARG A 104 3.13 13.98 6.09
CA ARG A 104 4.59 14.15 6.26
C ARG A 104 5.33 14.14 4.93
N LEU A 105 4.94 13.24 4.02
CA LEU A 105 5.53 13.16 2.68
C LEU A 105 5.22 14.42 1.86
N TYR A 106 3.98 14.92 1.94
CA TYR A 106 3.59 16.17 1.30
C TYR A 106 4.44 17.35 1.80
N GLN A 107 4.57 17.51 3.12
CA GLN A 107 5.40 18.57 3.72
C GLN A 107 6.89 18.43 3.38
N ALA A 108 7.39 17.20 3.19
CA ALA A 108 8.76 16.97 2.75
C ALA A 108 8.95 17.35 1.26
N LYS A 109 7.99 16.99 0.40
CA LYS A 109 7.95 17.39 -1.03
C LYS A 109 7.94 18.91 -1.15
N GLU A 110 7.07 19.60 -0.40
CA GLU A 110 6.96 21.06 -0.43
C GLU A 110 8.26 21.74 0.00
N ARG A 111 8.92 21.25 1.05
CA ARG A 111 10.23 21.78 1.49
C ARG A 111 11.31 21.61 0.44
N LEU A 112 11.38 20.43 -0.19
CA LEU A 112 12.33 20.17 -1.27
C LEU A 112 12.05 21.05 -2.48
N TRP A 113 10.79 21.21 -2.86
CA TRP A 113 10.37 22.04 -3.99
C TRP A 113 10.75 23.52 -3.77
N CYS A 114 10.45 24.08 -2.60
CA CYS A 114 10.86 25.44 -2.24
C CYS A 114 12.39 25.63 -2.31
N TRP A 115 13.15 24.61 -1.90
CA TRP A 115 14.61 24.64 -1.99
C TRP A 115 15.10 24.60 -3.44
N CYS A 116 14.61 23.65 -4.26
CA CYS A 116 14.98 23.56 -5.67
C CYS A 116 14.67 24.85 -6.44
N THR A 117 13.49 25.43 -6.20
CA THR A 117 13.05 26.68 -6.83
C THR A 117 13.96 27.85 -6.46
N ARG A 118 14.38 27.95 -5.19
CA ARG A 118 15.30 29.00 -4.73
C ARG A 118 16.68 28.90 -5.40
N HIS A 119 17.10 27.70 -5.76
CA HIS A 119 18.43 27.41 -6.32
C HIS A 119 18.43 27.19 -7.84
N ASP A 120 17.31 27.45 -8.52
CA ASP A 120 17.13 27.23 -9.96
C ASP A 120 17.48 25.79 -10.40
N ILE A 121 17.10 24.82 -9.57
CA ILE A 121 17.31 23.38 -9.83
C ILE A 121 16.06 22.82 -10.50
N ALA A 122 16.23 22.30 -11.71
CA ALA A 122 15.16 21.63 -12.45
C ALA A 122 14.63 20.40 -11.68
N TRP A 123 13.31 20.24 -11.66
CA TRP A 123 12.64 19.11 -11.05
C TRP A 123 11.42 18.70 -11.89
N LEU A 124 11.00 17.44 -11.75
CA LEU A 124 9.79 16.91 -12.39
C LEU A 124 8.70 16.73 -11.35
N GLU A 125 7.49 17.20 -11.66
CA GLU A 125 6.34 16.97 -10.80
C GLU A 125 5.96 15.49 -10.77
N ALA A 126 5.77 14.97 -9.55
CA ALA A 126 5.38 13.59 -9.30
C ALA A 126 4.24 13.55 -8.28
N ASP A 127 3.18 12.81 -8.62
CA ASP A 127 1.96 12.66 -7.80
C ASP A 127 1.95 11.39 -6.94
N ALA A 128 3.12 10.81 -6.69
CA ALA A 128 3.22 9.66 -5.80
C ALA A 128 2.79 10.06 -4.38
N GLY A 129 1.56 9.70 -3.98
CA GLY A 129 1.03 9.89 -2.63
C GLY A 129 -0.07 10.94 -2.45
N GLN A 130 -0.76 11.38 -3.52
CA GLN A 130 -2.05 12.09 -3.43
C GLN A 130 -3.24 11.13 -3.35
#